data_AF-A0A8S2XIX3-F1
#
_entry.id   AF-A0A8S2XIX3-F1
#
_cell.length_a   1.000
_cell.length_b   1.000
_cell.length_c   1.000
_cell.angle_alpha   90.00
_cell.angle_beta   90.00
_cell.angle_gamma   90.00
#
_symmetry.space_group_name_H-M   'P 1'
#
loop_
_entity.id
_entity.type
_entity.pdbx_description
1 polymer ?
#
loop_
_entity_poly.entity_id
_entity_poly.type
_entity_poly.pdbx_seq_one_letter_code
_entity_poly.pdbx_strand_id
1 'polypeptide(L)'
;QCFQAGWFGQKQLHPDIVQIAEGSYQKKNRPEIKAGAMAVEALEAALWAFFHDNNSFQVGVLSCVNLGDDTDTVAAIYGQLAGACYGVEKLPLNWIQQIYAKNFIANISDWLRFEGAQWWEKKKNMRGST
;
A
#
# COMPACT_ATOMS: atom_id res chain seq x y z
N GLN A 1 -6.18 -8.17 23.38
CA GLN A 1 -7.47 -7.64 23.85
C GLN A 1 -8.22 -7.07 22.65
N CYS A 2 -9.31 -7.75 22.28
CA CYS A 2 -10.46 -7.35 21.48
C CYS A 2 -10.37 -6.09 20.58
N PHE A 3 -10.21 -6.33 19.26
CA PHE A 3 -10.73 -5.46 18.20
C PHE A 3 -12.27 -5.41 18.31
N GLN A 4 -12.83 -4.59 19.19
CA GLN A 4 -14.29 -4.49 19.32
C GLN A 4 -14.85 -3.24 18.62
N ALA A 5 -15.74 -3.53 17.67
CA ALA A 5 -16.55 -2.63 16.84
C ALA A 5 -15.77 -1.78 15.81
N GLY A 6 -15.03 -2.45 14.92
CA GLY A 6 -14.38 -1.84 13.75
C GLY A 6 -15.11 -2.11 12.44
N TRP A 7 -14.51 -1.66 11.31
CA TRP A 7 -14.96 -1.79 9.92
C TRP A 7 -15.51 -3.17 9.51
N PHE A 8 -15.17 -4.22 10.26
CA PHE A 8 -15.56 -5.62 10.00
C PHE A 8 -16.67 -6.15 10.93
N GLY A 9 -17.25 -5.30 11.79
CA GLY A 9 -18.32 -5.68 12.71
C GLY A 9 -17.89 -6.74 13.73
N GLN A 10 -18.69 -7.80 13.86
CA GLN A 10 -18.43 -8.94 14.76
C GLN A 10 -17.75 -10.14 14.06
N LYS A 11 -17.42 -10.03 12.77
CA LYS A 11 -16.83 -11.15 12.02
C LYS A 11 -15.37 -11.35 12.44
N GLN A 12 -15.01 -12.61 12.72
CA GLN A 12 -13.62 -12.98 12.95
C GLN A 12 -12.83 -12.85 11.64
N LEU A 13 -11.65 -12.25 11.71
CA LEU A 13 -10.72 -12.16 10.59
C LEU A 13 -10.10 -13.53 10.31
N HIS A 14 -9.73 -13.77 9.06
CA HIS A 14 -8.99 -14.98 8.68
C HIS A 14 -7.65 -15.02 9.43
N PRO A 15 -7.19 -16.20 9.93
CA PRO A 15 -5.96 -16.31 10.71
C PRO A 15 -4.73 -15.67 10.06
N ASP A 16 -4.58 -15.81 8.74
CA ASP A 16 -3.44 -15.23 8.04
C ASP A 16 -3.44 -13.70 8.05
N ILE A 17 -4.63 -13.07 7.99
CA ILE A 17 -4.76 -11.61 8.12
C ILE A 17 -4.40 -11.18 9.54
N VAL A 18 -4.78 -11.97 10.55
CA VAL A 18 -4.40 -11.72 11.94
C VAL A 18 -2.88 -11.78 12.10
N GLN A 19 -2.20 -12.77 11.52
CA GLN A 19 -0.74 -12.87 11.57
C GLN A 19 -0.04 -11.64 10.96
N ILE A 20 -0.52 -11.17 9.80
CA ILE A 20 -0.01 -9.95 9.16
C ILE A 20 -0.25 -8.74 10.07
N ALA A 21 -1.44 -8.58 10.62
CA ALA A 21 -1.78 -7.50 11.55
C ALA A 21 -0.92 -7.53 12.83
N GLU A 22 -0.50 -8.72 13.28
CA GLU A 22 0.41 -8.94 14.41
C GLU A 22 1.91 -8.80 14.04
N GLY A 23 2.21 -8.38 12.80
CA GLY A 23 3.56 -8.02 12.37
C GLY A 23 4.42 -9.18 11.89
N SER A 24 3.83 -10.24 11.31
CA SER A 24 4.60 -11.34 10.71
C SER A 24 5.65 -10.87 9.70
N TYR A 25 5.32 -9.85 8.89
CA TYR A 25 6.20 -9.20 7.93
C TYR A 25 7.42 -8.50 8.55
N GLN A 26 7.43 -8.22 9.85
CA GLN A 26 8.59 -7.62 10.54
C GLN A 26 9.57 -8.68 11.05
N LYS A 27 9.09 -9.90 11.27
CA LYS A 27 9.84 -10.99 11.94
C LYS A 27 10.46 -11.96 10.95
N LYS A 28 9.83 -12.13 9.78
CA LYS A 28 10.26 -13.06 8.72
C LYS A 28 11.47 -12.51 7.95
N ASN A 29 12.39 -13.41 7.62
CA ASN A 29 13.47 -13.12 6.66
C ASN A 29 13.01 -13.43 5.23
N ARG A 30 13.77 -12.92 4.24
CA ARG A 30 13.46 -13.07 2.81
C ARG A 30 13.02 -14.49 2.39
N PRO A 31 13.67 -15.60 2.79
CA PRO A 31 13.26 -16.94 2.33
C PRO A 31 11.89 -17.41 2.85
N GLU A 32 11.37 -16.76 3.89
CA GLU A 32 10.10 -17.10 4.53
C GLU A 32 8.92 -16.29 3.94
N ILE A 33 9.22 -15.26 3.14
CA ILE A 33 8.24 -14.41 2.48
C ILE A 33 7.80 -15.06 1.17
N LYS A 34 6.49 -15.23 1.01
CA LYS A 34 5.88 -15.71 -0.22
C LYS A 34 5.27 -14.55 -0.97
N ALA A 35 5.62 -14.42 -2.25
CA ALA A 35 5.09 -13.40 -3.16
C ALA A 35 4.10 -14.03 -4.15
N GLY A 36 3.25 -14.93 -3.68
CA GLY A 36 2.31 -15.66 -4.54
C GLY A 36 1.06 -14.87 -4.91
N ALA A 37 0.26 -15.44 -5.81
CA ALA A 37 -0.96 -14.83 -6.36
C ALA A 37 -2.12 -14.67 -5.36
N MET A 38 -1.94 -15.11 -4.11
CA MET A 38 -2.93 -14.93 -3.05
C MET A 38 -2.79 -13.53 -2.45
N ALA A 39 -3.91 -12.79 -2.35
CA ALA A 39 -3.92 -11.42 -1.82
C ALA A 39 -3.25 -11.27 -0.43
N VAL A 40 -3.35 -12.29 0.42
CA VAL A 40 -2.72 -12.33 1.74
C VAL A 40 -1.19 -12.40 1.64
N GLU A 41 -0.67 -13.26 0.76
CA GLU A 41 0.77 -13.41 0.53
C GLU A 41 1.34 -12.14 -0.10
N ALA A 42 0.67 -11.60 -1.11
CA ALA A 42 1.09 -10.36 -1.76
C ALA A 42 1.11 -9.16 -0.79
N LEU A 43 0.11 -9.07 0.10
CA LEU A 43 0.08 -8.05 1.14
C LEU A 43 1.22 -8.21 2.15
N GLU A 44 1.49 -9.43 2.64
CA GLU A 44 2.60 -9.69 3.57
C GLU A 44 3.95 -9.34 2.93
N ALA A 45 4.16 -9.74 1.67
CA ALA A 45 5.39 -9.46 0.93
C ALA A 45 5.60 -7.96 0.70
N ALA A 46 4.55 -7.22 0.33
CA ALA A 46 4.62 -5.77 0.14
C ALA A 46 4.93 -5.03 1.46
N LEU A 47 4.30 -5.44 2.56
CA LEU A 47 4.57 -4.89 3.89
C LEU A 47 5.98 -5.24 4.38
N TRP A 48 6.47 -6.44 4.09
CA TRP A 48 7.83 -6.85 4.41
C TRP A 48 8.84 -5.97 3.67
N ALA A 49 8.64 -5.75 2.36
CA ALA A 49 9.51 -4.88 1.57
C ALA A 49 9.48 -3.44 2.09
N PHE A 50 8.30 -2.90 2.38
CA PHE A 50 8.13 -1.55 2.92
C PHE A 50 8.79 -1.37 4.30
N PHE A 51 8.70 -2.37 5.17
CA PHE A 51 9.34 -2.31 6.49
C PHE A 51 10.87 -2.31 6.41
N HIS A 52 11.44 -2.97 5.38
CA HIS A 52 12.88 -3.16 5.22
C HIS A 52 13.53 -2.28 4.14
N ASP A 53 12.78 -1.36 3.52
CA ASP A 53 13.27 -0.54 2.41
C ASP A 53 14.23 0.59 2.81
N ASN A 54 14.43 0.80 4.12
CA ASN A 54 15.28 1.85 4.69
C ASN A 54 14.91 3.26 4.20
N ASN A 55 13.62 3.55 4.05
CA ASN A 55 13.10 4.83 3.53
C ASN A 55 13.54 5.13 2.09
N SER A 56 13.79 4.08 1.29
CA SER A 56 14.19 4.20 -0.10
C SER A 56 13.24 3.43 -1.01
N PHE A 57 12.47 4.16 -1.82
CA PHE A 57 11.55 3.58 -2.79
C PHE A 57 12.25 2.51 -3.65
N GLN A 58 13.47 2.82 -4.11
CA GLN A 58 14.28 1.94 -4.95
C GLN A 58 14.65 0.64 -4.23
N VAL A 59 15.05 0.69 -2.96
CA VAL A 59 15.42 -0.51 -2.20
C VAL A 59 14.21 -1.42 -2.04
N GLY A 60 13.05 -0.88 -1.63
CA GLY A 60 11.87 -1.70 -1.39
C GLY A 60 11.25 -2.28 -2.66
N VAL A 61 11.13 -1.50 -3.75
CA VAL A 61 10.55 -2.04 -4.99
C VAL A 61 11.46 -3.09 -5.62
N LEU A 62 12.79 -2.92 -5.53
CA LEU A 62 13.73 -3.94 -5.98
C LEU A 62 13.65 -5.19 -5.09
N SER A 63 13.43 -5.04 -3.79
CA SER A 63 13.13 -6.17 -2.90
C SER A 63 11.88 -6.93 -3.36
N CYS A 64 10.79 -6.24 -3.69
CA CYS A 64 9.56 -6.86 -4.22
C CYS A 64 9.83 -7.65 -5.51
N VAL A 65 10.47 -7.02 -6.50
CA VAL A 65 10.75 -7.67 -7.79
C VAL A 65 11.68 -8.87 -7.63
N ASN A 66 12.65 -8.79 -6.71
CA ASN A 66 13.59 -9.88 -6.44
C ASN A 66 13.01 -11.00 -5.57
N LEU A 67 11.78 -10.88 -5.03
CA LEU A 67 11.10 -12.02 -4.39
C LEU A 67 10.64 -13.06 -5.42
N GLY A 68 10.40 -12.64 -6.67
CA GLY A 68 9.89 -13.51 -7.73
C GLY A 68 8.38 -13.77 -7.62
N ASP A 69 7.90 -14.75 -8.38
CA ASP A 69 6.48 -15.14 -8.46
C ASP A 69 5.57 -13.98 -8.95
N ASP A 70 4.61 -13.51 -8.17
CA ASP A 70 3.66 -12.44 -8.54
C ASP A 70 4.25 -11.04 -8.30
N THR A 71 5.37 -10.76 -8.98
CA THR A 71 6.18 -9.56 -8.74
C THR A 71 5.46 -8.25 -9.06
N ASP A 72 4.61 -8.22 -10.08
CA ASP A 72 3.88 -7.02 -10.49
C ASP A 72 2.81 -6.65 -9.47
N THR A 73 2.07 -7.63 -8.94
CA THR A 73 1.09 -7.39 -7.87
C THR A 73 1.78 -6.90 -6.59
N VAL A 74 2.84 -7.58 -6.15
CA VAL A 74 3.57 -7.18 -4.92
C VAL A 74 4.18 -5.80 -5.07
N ALA A 75 4.86 -5.51 -6.19
CA ALA A 75 5.45 -4.20 -6.44
C ALA A 75 4.39 -3.10 -6.58
N ALA A 76 3.20 -3.39 -7.12
CA ALA A 76 2.10 -2.43 -7.20
C ALA A 76 1.51 -2.09 -5.83
N ILE A 77 1.34 -3.08 -4.93
CA ILE A 77 0.88 -2.84 -3.55
C ILE A 77 1.93 -2.04 -2.78
N TYR A 78 3.20 -2.45 -2.84
CA TYR A 78 4.31 -1.71 -2.25
C TYR A 78 4.36 -0.26 -2.78
N GLY A 79 4.20 -0.07 -4.09
CA GLY A 79 4.26 1.23 -4.73
C GLY A 79 3.19 2.20 -4.22
N GLN A 80 1.99 1.69 -3.90
CA GLN A 80 0.94 2.49 -3.27
C GLN A 80 1.32 2.92 -1.84
N LEU A 81 1.85 2.00 -1.03
CA LEU A 81 2.29 2.28 0.35
C LEU A 81 3.44 3.29 0.38
N ALA A 82 4.51 2.99 -0.36
CA ALA A 82 5.70 3.83 -0.44
C ALA A 82 5.39 5.17 -1.09
N GLY A 83 4.58 5.22 -2.16
CA GLY A 83 4.17 6.47 -2.81
C GLY A 83 3.37 7.38 -1.87
N ALA A 84 2.45 6.82 -1.08
CA ALA A 84 1.68 7.59 -0.10
C ALA A 84 2.54 8.09 1.08
N CYS A 85 3.56 7.32 1.48
CA CYS A 85 4.44 7.68 2.60
C CYS A 85 5.56 8.65 2.20
N TYR A 86 6.16 8.45 1.03
CA TYR A 86 7.37 9.15 0.60
C TYR A 86 7.09 10.35 -0.30
N GLY A 87 5.93 10.38 -0.96
CA GLY A 87 5.62 11.37 -1.99
C GLY A 87 6.34 11.08 -3.31
N VAL A 88 5.76 11.55 -4.42
CA VAL A 88 6.27 11.30 -5.78
C VAL A 88 7.68 11.86 -5.99
N GLU A 89 8.05 12.90 -5.25
CA GLU A 89 9.34 13.57 -5.28
C GLU A 89 10.51 12.68 -4.82
N LYS A 90 10.23 11.62 -4.05
CA LYS A 90 11.25 10.65 -3.60
C LYS A 90 11.40 9.44 -4.52
N LEU A 91 10.61 9.35 -5.59
CA LEU A 91 10.70 8.26 -6.57
C LEU A 91 11.78 8.58 -7.62
N PRO A 92 12.51 7.57 -8.14
CA PRO A 92 13.52 7.80 -9.16
C PRO A 92 12.92 8.39 -10.45
N LEU A 93 13.27 9.64 -10.77
CA LEU A 93 12.69 10.37 -11.91
C LEU A 93 12.89 9.64 -13.24
N ASN A 94 14.06 9.03 -13.43
CA ASN A 94 14.37 8.24 -14.62
C ASN A 94 13.45 7.03 -14.77
N TRP A 95 12.91 6.47 -13.69
CA TRP A 95 11.94 5.38 -13.73
C TRP A 95 10.53 5.90 -14.04
N ILE A 96 10.10 6.97 -13.36
CA ILE A 96 8.80 7.62 -13.62
C ILE A 96 8.69 7.99 -15.10
N GLN A 97 9.78 8.48 -15.70
CA GLN A 97 9.78 8.89 -17.09
C GLN A 97 9.44 7.77 -18.09
N GLN A 98 9.71 6.51 -17.73
CA GLN A 98 9.44 5.31 -18.53
C GLN A 98 8.02 4.75 -18.35
N ILE A 99 7.27 5.23 -17.34
CA ILE A 99 5.92 4.73 -17.06
C ILE A 99 4.98 5.07 -18.22
N TYR A 100 4.33 4.04 -18.75
CA TYR A 100 3.26 4.21 -19.73
C TYR A 100 2.09 5.00 -19.12
N ALA A 101 1.57 5.97 -19.89
CA ALA A 101 0.46 6.83 -19.46
C ALA A 101 0.70 7.61 -18.15
N LYS A 102 1.96 7.91 -17.78
CA LYS A 102 2.31 8.65 -16.54
C LYS A 102 1.52 9.96 -16.35
N ASN A 103 1.30 10.73 -17.42
CA ASN A 103 0.55 11.98 -17.35
C ASN A 103 -0.93 11.73 -17.02
N PHE A 104 -1.53 10.67 -17.56
CA PHE A 104 -2.90 10.29 -17.24
C PHE A 104 -3.02 9.89 -15.76
N ILE A 105 -2.11 9.04 -15.27
CA ILE A 105 -2.08 8.62 -13.87
C ILE A 105 -1.92 9.81 -12.93
N ALA A 106 -0.99 10.73 -13.23
CA ALA A 106 -0.77 11.94 -12.45
C ALA A 106 -2.03 12.82 -12.42
N ASN A 107 -2.67 13.06 -13.56
CA ASN A 107 -3.91 13.85 -13.63
C ASN A 107 -5.06 13.22 -12.82
N ILE A 108 -5.21 11.89 -12.86
CA ILE A 108 -6.22 11.20 -12.03
C ILE A 108 -5.88 11.33 -10.54
N SER A 109 -4.62 11.22 -10.15
CA SER A 109 -4.17 11.42 -8.77
C SER A 109 -4.49 12.84 -8.26
N ASP A 110 -4.17 13.86 -9.05
CA ASP A 110 -4.47 15.25 -8.73
C ASP A 110 -5.98 15.50 -8.62
N TRP A 111 -6.77 14.92 -9.52
CA TRP A 111 -8.23 15.03 -9.47
C TRP A 111 -8.82 14.35 -8.21
N LEU A 112 -8.38 13.13 -7.88
CA LEU A 112 -8.82 12.44 -6.67
C LEU A 112 -8.47 13.22 -5.40
N ARG A 113 -7.27 13.78 -5.34
CA ARG A 113 -6.83 14.66 -4.25
C ARG A 113 -7.72 15.90 -4.14
N PHE A 114 -8.02 16.55 -5.26
CA PHE A 114 -8.89 17.72 -5.30
C PHE A 114 -10.30 17.38 -4.81
N GLU A 115 -10.97 16.37 -5.37
CA GLU A 115 -12.31 15.96 -4.98
C GLU A 115 -12.38 15.52 -3.50
N GLY A 116 -11.36 14.79 -3.05
CA GLY A 116 -11.25 14.35 -1.64
C GLY A 116 -11.19 15.53 -0.66
N ALA A 117 -10.47 16.61 -1.01
CA ALA A 117 -10.43 17.82 -0.19
C ALA A 117 -11.80 18.53 -0.14
N GLN A 118 -12.53 18.55 -1.25
CA GLN A 118 -13.86 19.17 -1.30
C GLN A 118 -14.92 18.36 -0.53
N TRP A 119 -14.80 17.03 -0.50
CA TRP A 119 -15.79 16.16 0.13
C TRP A 119 -15.98 16.46 1.62
N TRP A 120 -14.90 16.72 2.35
CA TRP A 120 -14.96 17.03 3.79
C TRP A 120 -15.71 18.32 4.08
N GLU A 121 -15.53 19.36 3.25
CA GLU A 121 -16.24 20.63 3.39
C GLU A 121 -17.73 20.50 3.06
N LYS A 122 -18.07 19.76 1.99
CA LYS A 122 -19.47 19.44 1.65
C LYS A 122 -20.17 18.69 2.80
N LYS A 123 -19.48 17.72 3.42
CA LYS A 123 -20.02 16.92 4.54
C LYS A 123 -20.25 17.74 5.81
N LYS A 124 -19.39 18.72 6.12
CA LYS A 124 -19.60 19.66 7.24
C LYS A 124 -20.86 20.49 7.03
N ASN A 125 -21.04 21.04 5.82
CA ASN A 125 -22.19 21.85 5.48
C ASN A 125 -23.52 21.06 5.51
N MET A 126 -23.50 19.77 5.18
CA MET A 126 -24.66 18.88 5.31
C MET A 126 -25.02 18.55 6.78
N ARG A 127 -24.05 18.55 7.70
CA ARG A 127 -24.26 18.23 9.12
C ARG A 127 -24.60 19.44 9.99
N GLY A 128 -24.31 20.66 9.53
CA GLY A 128 -24.64 21.92 10.23
C GLY A 128 -26.01 22.50 9.89
N SER A 129 -26.80 21.83 9.04
CA SER A 129 -28.14 22.25 8.58
C SER A 129 -29.29 21.49 9.27
N THR A 130 -29.01 20.84 10.40
CA THR A 130 -29.98 20.18 11.31
C THR A 130 -29.80 20.75 12.70
#